data_AF-A0A519V4I4-F1
#
_entry.id   AF-A0A519V4I4-F1
#
_cell.length_a   1.000
_cell.length_b   1.000
_cell.length_c   1.000
_cell.angle_alpha   90.00
_cell.angle_beta   90.00
_cell.angle_gamma   90.00
#
_symmetry.space_group_name_H-M   'P 1'
#
loop_
_entity.id
_entity.type
_entity.pdbx_description
1 polymer ?
#
loop_
_entity_poly.entity_id
_entity_poly.type
_entity_poly.pdbx_seq_one_letter_code
_entity_poly.pdbx_strand_id
1 'polypeptide(L)' 'MLKRKIYITLSLVFAVAITANAQLEKWQKGIVKQEFLYDKAPFPSCHSATIVETPTGLVASYFGGTKERDPDVEIY' A
#
# COMPACT_ATOMS: atom_id res chain seq x y z
N MET A 1 -13.99 44.73 6.68
CA MET A 1 -14.59 43.90 5.60
C MET A 1 -13.69 42.74 5.15
N LEU A 2 -12.37 42.93 5.06
CA LEU A 2 -11.42 41.89 4.62
C LEU A 2 -11.38 40.65 5.52
N LYS A 3 -11.31 40.82 6.85
CA LYS A 3 -11.29 39.69 7.82
C LYS A 3 -12.52 38.78 7.71
N ARG A 4 -13.71 39.37 7.51
CA ARG A 4 -14.96 38.61 7.30
C ARG A 4 -14.91 37.75 6.03
N LYS A 5 -14.35 38.29 4.94
CA LYS A 5 -14.16 37.53 3.70
C LYS A 5 -13.20 36.35 3.91
N ILE A 6 -12.10 36.57 4.62
CA ILE A 6 -11.12 35.51 4.94
C ILE A 6 -11.78 34.37 5.72
N TYR A 7 -12.53 34.68 6.78
CA TYR A 7 -13.20 33.64 7.56
C TYR A 7 -14.25 32.88 6.76
N ILE A 8 -15.02 33.56 5.90
CA ILE A 8 -15.98 32.91 5.01
C ILE A 8 -15.26 31.96 4.05
N THR A 9 -14.17 32.42 3.41
CA THR A 9 -13.38 31.60 2.49
C THR A 9 -12.79 30.38 3.20
N LEU A 10 -12.23 30.55 4.40
CA LEU A 10 -11.66 29.44 5.17
C LEU A 10 -12.72 28.42 5.56
N SER A 11 -13.88 28.86 6.06
CA SER A 11 -15.00 27.96 6.38
C SER A 11 -15.49 27.20 5.16
N LEU A 12 -15.52 27.84 3.99
CA LEU A 12 -15.94 27.19 2.74
C LEU A 12 -14.93 26.12 2.30
N VAL A 13 -13.63 26.43 2.35
CA VAL A 13 -12.55 25.48 2.03
C VAL A 13 -12.59 24.29 2.98
N PHE A 14 -12.78 24.54 4.28
CA PHE A 14 -12.87 23.49 5.29
C PHE A 14 -14.08 22.58 5.05
N ALA A 15 -15.25 23.15 4.73
CA ALA A 15 -16.45 22.38 4.40
C ALA A 15 -16.26 21.48 3.16
N VAL A 16 -15.54 21.96 2.13
CA VAL A 16 -15.22 21.17 0.93
C VAL A 16 -14.20 20.06 1.24
N ALA A 17 -13.21 20.34 2.08
CA ALA A 17 -12.22 19.34 2.47
C ALA A 17 -12.83 18.19 3.29
N ILE A 18 -13.84 18.47 4.14
CA ILE A 18 -14.54 17.44 4.92
C ILE A 18 -15.33 16.47 4.02
N THR A 19 -15.81 16.92 2.85
CA THR A 19 -16.57 16.08 1.93
C THR A 19 -15.71 15.37 0.88
N ALA A 20 -14.41 15.59 0.89
CA ALA A 20 -13.47 14.89 0.03
C ALA A 20 -13.36 13.42 0.46
N ASN A 21 -13.97 12.52 -0.30
CA ASN A 21 -13.75 11.09 -0.17
C ASN A 21 -12.61 10.69 -1.11
N ALA A 22 -11.57 10.06 -0.58
CA ALA A 22 -10.61 9.34 -1.41
C ALA A 22 -11.37 8.17 -2.06
N GLN A 23 -11.69 8.31 -3.35
CA GLN A 23 -12.38 7.26 -4.07
C GLN A 23 -11.42 6.08 -4.22
N LEU A 24 -11.87 4.87 -3.89
CA LEU A 24 -11.13 3.67 -4.25
C LEU A 24 -10.87 3.70 -5.75
N GLU A 25 -9.62 3.50 -6.13
CA GLU A 25 -9.25 3.47 -7.53
C GLU A 25 -10.07 2.40 -8.24
N LYS A 26 -10.43 2.64 -9.51
CA LYS A 26 -11.29 1.72 -10.28
C LYS A 26 -10.74 0.27 -10.27
N TRP A 27 -9.42 0.11 -10.21
CA TRP A 27 -8.75 -1.19 -10.15
C TRP A 27 -8.98 -1.95 -8.84
N GLN A 28 -9.32 -1.26 -7.75
CA GLN A 28 -9.60 -1.88 -6.45
C GLN A 28 -11.02 -2.42 -6.35
N LYS A 29 -11.89 -2.12 -7.33
CA LYS A 29 -13.28 -2.56 -7.31
C LYS A 29 -13.35 -4.09 -7.35
N GLY A 30 -13.86 -4.69 -6.29
CA GLY A 30 -14.01 -6.15 -6.16
C GLY A 30 -12.90 -6.83 -5.37
N ILE A 31 -11.86 -6.11 -4.94
CA ILE A 31 -10.89 -6.63 -3.97
C ILE A 31 -11.60 -6.82 -2.63
N VAL A 32 -11.66 -8.06 -2.16
CA VAL A 32 -12.30 -8.41 -0.88
C VAL A 32 -11.31 -8.24 0.28
N LYS A 33 -10.02 -8.48 0.04
CA LYS A 33 -8.96 -8.37 1.05
C LYS A 33 -7.65 -7.92 0.39
N GLN A 34 -6.95 -7.00 1.06
CA GLN A 34 -5.60 -6.57 0.71
C GLN A 34 -4.80 -6.47 2.00
N GLU A 35 -3.69 -7.21 2.09
CA GLU A 35 -2.85 -7.26 3.28
C GLU A 35 -1.40 -7.56 2.89
N PHE A 36 -0.47 -7.25 3.79
CA PHE A 36 0.90 -7.72 3.69
C PHE A 36 1.00 -9.15 4.21
N LEU A 37 1.87 -9.97 3.62
CA LEU A 37 2.16 -11.31 4.16
C LEU A 37 2.97 -11.25 5.46
N TYR A 38 3.70 -10.14 5.68
CA TYR A 38 4.52 -9.89 6.85
C TYR A 38 4.66 -8.39 7.10
N ASP A 39 4.62 -8.00 8.36
CA ASP A 39 4.97 -6.64 8.79
C ASP A 39 6.50 -6.45 8.81
N LYS A 40 7.23 -7.54 9.13
CA LYS A 40 8.68 -7.62 9.10
C LYS A 40 9.12 -8.98 8.57
N ALA A 41 9.84 -8.98 7.46
CA ALA A 41 10.38 -10.20 6.88
C ALA A 41 11.48 -10.81 7.77
N PRO A 42 11.67 -12.14 7.76
CA PRO A 42 12.75 -12.81 8.48
C PRO A 42 14.14 -12.64 7.83
N PHE A 43 14.21 -11.93 6.70
CA PHE A 43 15.43 -11.62 5.95
C PHE A 43 15.59 -10.09 5.76
N PRO A 44 16.81 -9.58 5.51
CA PRO A 44 17.09 -8.14 5.57
C PRO A 44 16.31 -7.29 4.57
N SER A 45 16.19 -7.77 3.32
CA SER A 45 15.46 -7.09 2.24
C SER A 45 14.60 -8.09 1.48
N CYS A 46 13.39 -7.68 1.07
CA CYS A 46 12.46 -8.48 0.28
C CYS A 46 12.28 -7.90 -1.12
N HIS A 47 12.50 -8.67 -2.18
CA HIS A 47 12.27 -8.22 -3.56
C HIS A 47 11.86 -9.36 -4.50
N SER A 48 11.34 -8.99 -5.69
CA SER A 48 11.00 -9.91 -6.77
C SER A 48 10.08 -11.08 -6.34
N ALA A 49 8.88 -10.74 -5.87
CA ALA A 49 7.90 -11.72 -5.40
C ALA A 49 7.30 -12.54 -6.56
N THR A 50 7.07 -13.83 -6.32
CA THR A 50 6.25 -14.71 -7.16
C THR A 50 5.20 -15.41 -6.31
N ILE A 51 4.10 -15.81 -6.94
CA ILE A 51 3.02 -16.56 -6.30
C ILE A 51 2.47 -17.60 -7.27
N VAL A 52 2.13 -18.77 -6.74
CA VAL A 52 1.53 -19.87 -7.51
C VAL A 52 0.40 -20.51 -6.73
N GLU A 53 -0.62 -20.95 -7.46
CA GLU A 53 -1.71 -21.75 -6.92
C GLU A 53 -1.36 -23.23 -6.92
N THR A 54 -1.76 -23.91 -5.85
CA THR A 54 -1.62 -25.36 -5.65
C THR A 54 -2.99 -25.95 -5.29
N PRO A 55 -3.19 -27.28 -5.37
CA PRO A 55 -4.45 -27.90 -4.98
C PRO A 55 -4.89 -27.64 -3.53
N THR A 56 -3.97 -27.25 -2.65
CA THR A 56 -4.23 -27.03 -1.21
C THR A 56 -4.11 -25.58 -0.78
N GLY A 57 -3.79 -24.64 -1.68
CA GLY A 57 -3.62 -23.23 -1.34
C GLY A 57 -2.60 -22.51 -2.21
N LEU A 58 -2.16 -21.34 -1.76
CA LEU A 58 -1.17 -20.52 -2.46
C LEU A 58 0.22 -20.71 -1.85
N VAL A 59 1.24 -20.69 -2.71
CA VAL A 59 2.64 -20.60 -2.30
C VAL A 59 3.21 -19.31 -2.87
N ALA A 60 3.84 -18.50 -2.03
CA ALA A 60 4.56 -17.31 -2.44
C ALA A 60 6.05 -17.48 -2.13
N SER A 61 6.90 -16.92 -2.98
CA SER A 61 8.35 -16.89 -2.74
C SER A 61 8.96 -15.55 -3.11
N TYR A 62 10.15 -15.28 -2.57
CA TYR A 62 10.82 -13.97 -2.61
C TYR A 62 12.33 -14.14 -2.70
N PHE A 63 13.02 -13.11 -3.20
CA PHE A 63 14.45 -12.97 -3.00
C PHE A 63 14.69 -12.25 -1.68
N GLY A 64 15.36 -12.93 -0.76
CA GLY A 64 15.70 -12.42 0.57
C GLY A 64 17.20 -12.37 0.77
N GLY A 65 17.72 -11.25 1.27
CA GLY A 65 19.16 -11.06 1.51
C GLY A 65 19.47 -9.59 1.80
N THR A 66 20.76 -9.23 1.86
CA THR A 66 21.17 -7.85 2.17
C THR A 66 20.70 -6.85 1.10
N LYS A 67 20.95 -7.15 -0.18
CA LYS A 67 20.54 -6.34 -1.34
C LYS A 67 20.58 -7.16 -2.63
N GLU A 68 20.04 -6.61 -3.72
CA GLU A 68 20.07 -7.27 -5.03
C GLU A 68 21.50 -7.68 -5.43
N ARG A 69 21.67 -8.93 -5.89
CA ARG A 69 22.93 -9.55 -6.33
C ARG A 69 24.00 -9.76 -5.24
N ASP A 70 23.67 -9.55 -3.98
CA ASP A 70 24.58 -9.89 -2.88
C ASP A 70 24.72 -11.42 -2.76
N PRO A 71 25.91 -11.96 -2.43
CA PRO A 71 26.11 -13.40 -2.28
C PRO A 71 25.22 -14.07 -1.22
N ASP A 72 24.66 -13.30 -0.29
CA ASP A 72 23.77 -13.80 0.76
C ASP A 72 22.30 -13.91 0.33
N VAL A 73 21.99 -13.64 -0.94
CA VAL A 73 20.61 -13.69 -1.46
C VAL A 73 20.18 -15.13 -1.73
N GLU A 74 19.07 -15.52 -1.11
CA GLU A 74 18.41 -16.81 -1.29
C GLU A 74 16.94 -16.66 -1.71
N ILE A 75 16.32 -17.76 -2.13
CA ILE A 75 14.89 -17.84 -2.40
C ILE A 75 14.20 -18.32 -1.12
N TYR A 76 13.35 -17.46 -0.56
CA TYR A 76 12.49 -17.73 0.60
C TYR A 76 11.06 -17.99 0.18
#